data_AF-A0A420VFU7-F1
#
_entry.id   AF-A0A420VFU7-F1
#
_cell.length_a   1.000
_cell.length_b   1.000
_cell.length_c   1.000
_cell.angle_alpha   90.00
_cell.angle_beta   90.00
_cell.angle_gamma   90.00
#
_symmetry.space_group_name_H-M   'P 1'
#
loop_
_entity.id
_entity.type
_entity.pdbx_description
1 polymer ?
#
loop_
_entity_poly.entity_id
_entity_poly.type
_entity_poly.pdbx_seq_one_letter_code
_entity_poly.pdbx_strand_id
1 'polypeptide(L)' 'METQIKEYAKKLKLSWIPANYQTIQAETHEEYLLKLFEHEVQQREERRINLLLKQATLPKIPNKPFD' A
#
# COMPACT_ATOMS: atom_id res chain seq x y z
N MET A 1 -14.22 -6.40 -16.45
CA MET A 1 -13.39 -7.15 -15.48
C MET A 1 -12.57 -6.22 -14.59
N GLU A 2 -11.79 -5.28 -15.14
CA GLU A 2 -11.01 -4.33 -14.32
C GLU A 2 -11.86 -3.48 -13.35
N THR A 3 -13.06 -3.08 -13.76
CA THR A 3 -14.05 -2.37 -12.92
C THR A 3 -14.50 -3.21 -11.72
N GLN A 4 -14.77 -4.51 -11.92
CA GLN A 4 -15.16 -5.41 -10.84
C GLN A 4 -14.01 -5.63 -9.86
N ILE A 5 -12.78 -5.81 -10.37
CA ILE A 5 -11.58 -5.94 -9.53
C ILE A 5 -11.40 -4.70 -8.66
N LYS A 6 -11.56 -3.50 -9.23
CA LYS A 6 -11.48 -2.23 -8.47
C LYS A 6 -12.59 -2.11 -7.41
N GLU A 7 -13.82 -2.52 -7.72
CA GLU A 7 -14.93 -2.50 -6.75
C GLU A 7 -14.71 -3.47 -5.58
N TYR A 8 -14.29 -4.71 -5.87
CA TYR A 8 -13.98 -5.69 -4.84
C TYR A 8 -12.75 -5.27 -4.02
N ALA A 9 -11.70 -4.75 -4.66
CA ALA A 9 -10.54 -4.19 -3.99
C ALA A 9 -10.93 -3.04 -3.05
N LYS A 10 -11.83 -2.15 -3.49
CA LYS A 10 -12.34 -1.05 -2.66
C LYS A 10 -13.14 -1.57 -1.45
N LYS A 11 -13.99 -2.58 -1.62
CA LYS A 11 -14.72 -3.22 -0.51
C LYS A 11 -13.77 -3.86 0.51
N LEU A 12 -12.72 -4.51 0.04
CA LEU A 12 -11.71 -5.16 0.88
C LEU A 12 -10.62 -4.19 1.41
N LYS A 13 -10.70 -2.90 1.07
CA LYS A 13 -9.69 -1.88 1.40
C LYS A 13 -8.29 -2.27 0.92
N LEU A 14 -8.22 -2.91 -0.22
CA LEU A 14 -6.97 -3.31 -0.88
C LEU A 14 -6.50 -2.12 -1.71
N SER A 15 -5.41 -1.50 -1.27
CA SER A 15 -4.94 -0.23 -1.85
C SER A 15 -3.86 -0.42 -2.90
N TRP A 16 -3.11 -1.52 -2.85
CA TRP A 16 -2.00 -1.78 -3.75
C TRP A 16 -2.44 -2.66 -4.94
N ILE A 17 -3.27 -3.65 -4.67
CA ILE A 17 -3.76 -4.65 -5.64
C ILE A 17 -4.40 -4.04 -6.90
N PRO A 18 -5.36 -3.10 -6.85
CA PRO A 18 -6.04 -2.62 -8.06
C PRO A 18 -5.14 -1.84 -9.02
N ALA A 19 -3.95 -1.41 -8.59
CA ALA A 19 -2.97 -0.72 -9.42
C ALA A 19 -1.87 -1.66 -9.94
N ASN A 20 -1.48 -2.67 -9.16
CA ASN A 20 -0.29 -3.48 -9.41
C ASN A 20 -0.59 -4.97 -9.69
N TYR A 21 -1.87 -5.40 -9.71
CA TYR A 21 -2.19 -6.80 -9.99
C TYR A 21 -1.66 -7.28 -11.36
N GLN A 22 -1.62 -6.40 -12.36
CA GLN A 22 -1.12 -6.73 -13.70
C GLN A 22 0.41 -6.89 -13.77
N THR A 23 1.16 -6.39 -12.79
CA THR A 23 2.63 -6.46 -12.80
C THR A 23 3.17 -7.75 -12.18
N ILE A 24 2.31 -8.57 -11.56
CA ILE A 24 2.72 -9.83 -10.94
C ILE A 24 2.76 -10.92 -11.98
N GLN A 25 3.94 -11.49 -12.21
CA GLN A 25 4.12 -12.70 -13.01
C GLN A 25 4.30 -13.91 -12.09
N ALA A 26 3.54 -14.96 -12.36
CA ALA A 26 3.61 -16.24 -11.65
C ALA A 26 3.27 -17.37 -12.62
N GLU A 27 3.86 -18.54 -12.41
CA GLU A 27 3.61 -19.71 -13.24
C GLU A 27 2.29 -20.41 -12.87
N THR A 28 1.86 -20.23 -11.62
CA THR A 28 0.63 -20.83 -11.10
C THR A 28 -0.29 -19.79 -10.47
N HIS A 29 -1.60 -20.08 -10.47
CA HIS A 29 -2.59 -19.21 -9.83
C HIS A 29 -2.37 -19.07 -8.32
N GLU A 30 -1.86 -20.12 -7.66
CA GLU A 30 -1.57 -20.10 -6.22
C GLU A 30 -0.40 -19.17 -5.90
N GLU A 31 0.68 -19.26 -6.68
CA GLU A 31 1.85 -18.38 -6.53
C GLU A 31 1.49 -16.93 -6.86
N TYR A 32 0.62 -16.71 -7.85
CA TYR A 32 0.10 -15.38 -8.17
C TYR A 32 -0.63 -14.76 -6.97
N LEU A 33 -1.55 -15.53 -6.34
CA LEU A 33 -2.28 -15.08 -5.16
C LEU A 33 -1.33 -14.82 -3.99
N LEU A 34 -0.35 -15.70 -3.76
CA LEU A 34 0.63 -15.55 -2.69
C LEU A 34 1.40 -14.24 -2.82
N LYS A 35 2.00 -13.98 -3.98
CA LYS A 35 2.75 -12.74 -4.26
C LYS A 35 1.87 -11.51 -4.12
N LEU A 36 0.61 -11.60 -4.57
CA LEU A 36 -0.35 -10.51 -4.49
C LEU A 36 -0.71 -10.14 -3.04
N PHE A 37 -0.85 -11.14 -2.16
CA PHE A 37 -1.06 -10.91 -0.74
C PHE A 37 0.20 -10.39 -0.04
N GLU A 38 1.37 -10.93 -0.37
CA GLU A 38 2.65 -10.54 0.24
C GLU A 38 2.94 -9.04 0.03
N HIS A 39 2.75 -8.55 -1.20
CA HIS A 39 2.93 -7.13 -1.50
C HIS A 39 1.90 -6.22 -0.80
N GLU A 40 0.64 -6.64 -0.70
CA GLU A 40 -0.36 -5.85 0.04
C GLU A 40 -0.02 -5.77 1.54
N VAL A 41 0.51 -6.85 2.13
CA VAL A 41 0.98 -6.85 3.52
C VAL A 41 2.16 -5.90 3.70
N GLN A 42 3.18 -6.01 2.85
CA GLN A 42 4.36 -5.11 2.87
C GLN A 42 3.94 -3.65 2.77
N GLN A 43 3.05 -3.31 1.83
CA GLN A 43 2.56 -1.93 1.65
C GLN A 43 1.86 -1.40 2.91
N ARG A 44 1.10 -2.25 3.60
CA ARG A 44 0.41 -1.88 4.85
C ARG A 44 1.39 -1.66 6.00
N GLU A 45 2.43 -2.48 6.10
CA GLU A 45 3.49 -2.32 7.08
C GLU A 45 4.29 -1.04 6.84
N GLU A 46 4.73 -0.79 5.61
CA GLU A 46 5.41 0.45 5.23
C GLU A 46 4.55 1.67 5.55
N ARG A 47 3.25 1.64 5.22
CA ARG A 47 2.34 2.74 5.52
C ARG A 47 2.21 2.97 7.02
N ARG A 48 2.16 1.90 7.81
CA ARG A 48 2.10 1.97 9.28
C ARG A 48 3.38 2.56 9.84
N ILE A 49 4.55 2.11 9.38
CA ILE A 49 5.85 2.63 9.78
C ILE A 49 5.96 4.11 9.41
N ASN A 50 5.60 4.49 8.18
CA ASN A 50 5.60 5.88 7.74
C ASN A 50 4.65 6.77 8.55
N LEU A 51 3.49 6.25 8.96
CA LEU A 51 2.57 6.96 9.87
C LEU A 51 3.22 7.18 11.24
N LEU A 52 3.84 6.14 11.82
CA LEU A 52 4.53 6.24 13.10
C LEU A 52 5.71 7.21 13.03
N LEU A 53 6.51 7.16 11.97
CA LEU A 53 7.60 8.10 11.73
C LEU A 53 7.08 9.53 11.63
N LYS A 54 6.00 9.77 10.87
CA LYS A 54 5.37 11.10 10.77
C LYS A 54 4.80 11.61 12.09
N GLN A 55 4.28 10.71 12.93
CA GLN A 55 3.79 11.08 14.26
C GLN A 55 4.93 11.35 15.24
N ALA A 56 6.04 10.62 15.12
CA ALA A 56 7.23 10.81 15.94
C ALA A 56 8.02 12.08 15.55
N THR A 57 7.96 12.50 14.28
CA THR A 57 8.55 13.77 13.86
C THR A 57 7.76 14.93 14.43
N LEU A 58 8.42 15.83 15.18
CA LEU A 58 7.80 17.07 15.67
C LEU A 58 7.15 17.84 14.52
N PRO A 59 5.99 18.48 14.74
CA PRO A 59 5.39 19.35 13.74
C PRO A 59 6.42 20.41 13.33
N LYS A 60 6.66 20.53 12.02
CA LYS A 60 7.45 21.65 11.48
C LYS A 60 6.70 22.93 11.82
N ILE A 61 7.15 23.65 12.84
CA ILE A 61 6.63 24.97 13.20
C ILE A 61 6.80 25.85 11.95
N PRO A 62 5.72 26.35 11.34
CA PRO A 62 5.82 27.28 10.22
C PRO A 62 6.21 28.63 10.82
N ASN A 63 7.52 28.86 10.95
CA ASN A 63 8.25 30.08 11.32
C ASN A 63 9.37 29.73 12.30
N LYS A 64 10.54 29.32 11.78
CA LYS A 64 11.80 29.42 12.53
C LYS A 64 12.38 30.83 12.30
N PRO A 65 12.62 31.65 13.33
CA PRO A 65 13.23 32.97 13.21
C PRO A 65 14.76 32.97 13.36
N PHE A 66 15.41 31.81 13.47
CA PHE A 66 16.86 31.72 13.63
C PHE A 66 17.41 30.58 12.77
N ASP A 67 17.64 30.90 11.50
CA ASP A 67 18.84 30.50 10.75
C ASP A 67 19.79 31.71 10.76
#